data_AF-A0AA95FAN5-F1
#
_entry.id   AF-A0AA95FAN5-F1
#
_cell.length_a   1.000
_cell.length_b   1.000
_cell.length_c   1.000
_cell.angle_alpha   90.00
_cell.angle_beta   90.00
_cell.angle_gamma   90.00
#
_symmetry.space_group_name_H-M   'P 1'
#
loop_
_entity.id
_entity.type
_entity.pdbx_description
1 polymer ?
#
loop_
_entity_poly.entity_id
_entity_poly.type
_entity_poly.pdbx_seq_one_letter_code
_entity_poly.pdbx_strand_id
1 'polypeptide(L)'
;MIREHPRRLVADEAVLLRAVRPLQRLSRCAFAGVPFRLQPEVMGGHDDRLTFPEELVLRLIAKGYLVAIQQAAPWPERNVPARPFTVILTQEGERTRNSLLKQSRAVEIDRVAA
;
A
#
# COMPACT_ATOMS: atom_id res chain seq x y z
N MET A 1 27.67 -0.97 -5.90
CA MET A 1 26.91 0.27 -6.21
C MET A 1 25.69 -0.11 -7.04
N ILE A 2 24.53 -0.32 -6.41
CA ILE A 2 23.28 -0.56 -7.13
C ILE A 2 22.64 0.81 -7.35
N ARG A 3 22.57 1.25 -8.61
CA ARG A 3 21.81 2.43 -9.00
C ARG A 3 20.34 2.15 -8.71
N GLU A 4 19.83 2.73 -7.63
CA GLU A 4 18.40 2.72 -7.33
C GLU A 4 17.67 3.39 -8.49
N HIS A 5 17.12 2.58 -9.38
CA HIS A 5 16.19 3.08 -10.38
C HIS A 5 14.98 3.61 -9.60
N PRO A 6 14.47 4.82 -9.90
CA PRO A 6 13.21 5.26 -9.31
C PRO A 6 12.15 4.22 -9.66
N ARG A 7 11.72 3.43 -8.66
CA ARG A 7 10.76 2.34 -8.85
C ARG A 7 9.49 2.98 -9.40
N ARG A 8 9.26 2.84 -10.71
CA ARG A 8 8.15 3.50 -11.39
C ARG A 8 6.84 2.98 -10.77
N LEU A 9 6.04 3.91 -10.26
CA LEU A 9 4.69 3.62 -9.79
C LEU A 9 3.73 3.60 -10.98
N VAL A 10 2.85 2.61 -11.01
CA VAL A 10 1.66 2.64 -11.89
C VAL A 10 0.50 3.37 -11.19
N ALA A 11 -0.54 3.74 -11.93
CA ALA A 11 -1.65 4.54 -11.42
C ALA A 11 -2.29 3.93 -10.16
N ASP A 12 -2.61 2.64 -10.18
CA ASP A 12 -3.25 1.95 -9.06
C ASP A 12 -2.38 1.90 -7.80
N GLU A 13 -1.07 1.78 -7.98
CA GLU A 13 -0.11 1.81 -6.86
C GLU A 13 -0.08 3.20 -6.22
N ALA A 14 -0.13 4.27 -7.03
CA ALA A 14 -0.22 5.64 -6.52
C ALA A 14 -1.55 5.91 -5.83
N VAL A 15 -2.66 5.36 -6.34
CA VAL A 15 -3.99 5.45 -5.70
C VAL A 15 -3.97 4.79 -4.32
N LEU A 16 -3.43 3.58 -4.22
CA LEU A 16 -3.30 2.88 -2.94
C LEU A 16 -2.44 3.69 -1.96
N LEU A 17 -1.25 4.14 -2.37
CA LEU A 17 -0.36 4.89 -1.51
C LEU A 17 -0.97 6.22 -1.03
N ARG A 18 -1.81 6.88 -1.85
CA ARG A 18 -2.55 8.08 -1.44
C ARG A 18 -3.63 7.76 -0.41
N ALA A 19 -4.32 6.62 -0.56
CA ALA A 19 -5.43 6.22 0.29
C ALA A 19 -4.98 5.79 1.70
N VAL A 20 -3.84 5.11 1.82
CA VAL A 20 -3.32 4.63 3.10
C VAL A 20 -2.67 5.77 3.89
N ARG A 21 -3.04 5.95 5.16
CA ARG A 21 -2.39 6.91 6.06
C ARG A 21 -1.14 6.32 6.73
N PRO A 22 -0.21 7.16 7.22
CA PRO A 22 0.87 6.70 8.11
C PRO A 22 0.30 5.88 9.27
N LEU A 23 0.96 4.77 9.63
CA LEU A 23 0.54 3.82 10.67
C LEU A 23 -0.78 3.07 10.43
N GLN A 24 -1.53 3.39 9.38
CA GLN A 24 -2.77 2.68 9.06
C GLN A 24 -2.46 1.28 8.56
N ARG A 25 -3.22 0.31 9.08
CA ARG A 25 -3.07 -1.10 8.72
C ARG A 25 -3.98 -1.43 7.54
N LEU A 26 -3.41 -2.15 6.59
CA LEU A 26 -4.15 -2.90 5.58
C LEU A 26 -4.21 -4.35 6.05
N SER A 27 -5.41 -4.93 6.10
CA SER A 27 -5.57 -6.33 6.51
C SER A 27 -6.54 -7.11 5.64
N ARG A 28 -6.38 -8.43 5.64
CA ARG A 28 -7.27 -9.39 4.98
C ARG A 28 -7.34 -10.68 5.79
N CYS A 29 -8.25 -11.58 5.42
CA CYS A 29 -8.17 -12.96 5.85
C CYS A 29 -6.90 -13.62 5.30
N ALA A 30 -6.33 -14.58 6.04
CA ALA A 30 -5.10 -15.29 5.68
C ALA A 30 -5.27 -16.32 4.52
N PHE A 31 -6.25 -16.11 3.64
CA PHE A 31 -6.53 -16.94 2.47
C PHE A 31 -6.10 -16.24 1.18
N ALA A 32 -5.68 -17.03 0.19
CA ALA A 32 -5.32 -16.55 -1.14
C ALA A 32 -6.50 -15.85 -1.84
N GLY A 33 -6.22 -14.82 -2.64
CA GLY A 33 -7.22 -14.14 -3.47
C GLY A 33 -8.14 -13.18 -2.69
N VAL A 34 -7.97 -13.07 -1.37
CA VAL A 34 -8.76 -12.14 -0.56
C VAL A 34 -8.15 -10.74 -0.62
N PRO A 35 -8.92 -9.71 -0.98
CA PRO A 35 -8.42 -8.35 -1.04
C PRO A 35 -8.11 -7.80 0.36
N PHE A 36 -7.13 -6.89 0.42
CA PHE A 36 -6.84 -6.10 1.60
C PHE A 36 -7.86 -4.99 1.77
N ARG A 37 -8.18 -4.67 3.02
CA ARG A 37 -9.04 -3.56 3.41
C ARG A 37 -8.30 -2.67 4.39
N LEU A 38 -8.59 -1.38 4.34
CA LEU A 38 -8.13 -0.45 5.37
C LEU A 38 -8.79 -0.84 6.69
N GLN A 39 -7.99 -0.95 7.76
CA GLN A 39 -8.55 -1.06 9.09
C GLN A 39 -9.05 0.32 9.54
N PRO A 40 -10.27 0.40 10.09
CA PRO A 40 -10.77 1.64 10.66
C PRO A 40 -9.88 2.03 11.85
N GLU A 41 -9.52 3.32 11.90
CA GLU A 41 -8.89 3.89 13.08
C GLU A 41 -9.97 4.15 14.13
N VAL A 42 -9.66 3.92 15.41
CA VAL A 42 -10.60 3.98 16.55
C VAL A 42 -11.36 5.32 16.62
N MET A 43 -10.85 6.38 15.96
CA MET A 43 -11.42 7.73 15.95
C MET A 43 -11.37 8.38 14.56
N GLY A 44 -11.79 7.70 13.50
CA GLY A 44 -11.90 8.35 12.19
C GLY A 44 -12.63 7.53 11.15
N GLY A 45 -13.84 7.96 10.79
CA GLY A 45 -14.65 7.37 9.73
C GLY A 45 -13.87 7.25 8.43
N HIS A 46 -13.42 6.04 8.15
CA HIS A 46 -12.92 5.66 6.83
C HIS A 46 -14.04 4.93 6.10
N ASP A 47 -14.02 5.06 4.78
CA ASP A 47 -14.86 4.26 3.93
C ASP A 47 -14.32 2.82 3.95
N ASP A 48 -14.88 1.97 4.83
CA ASP A 48 -14.59 0.53 4.98
C ASP A 48 -14.75 -0.26 3.66
N ARG A 49 -15.22 0.41 2.60
CA ARG A 49 -15.43 -0.13 1.25
C ARG A 49 -14.18 -0.13 0.39
N LEU A 50 -13.14 0.61 0.74
CA LEU A 50 -11.89 0.63 -0.04
C LEU A 50 -11.17 -0.73 0.09
N THR A 51 -11.16 -1.46 -1.01
CA THR A 51 -10.49 -2.76 -1.13
C THR A 51 -9.35 -2.69 -2.13
N PHE A 52 -8.26 -3.39 -1.82
CA PHE A 52 -7.07 -3.45 -2.64
C PHE A 52 -6.76 -4.91 -3.01
N PRO A 53 -6.59 -5.24 -4.31
CA PRO A 53 -6.23 -6.58 -4.72
C PRO A 53 -4.94 -7.07 -4.06
N GLU A 54 -4.87 -8.36 -3.72
CA GLU A 54 -3.68 -8.98 -3.11
C GLU A 54 -2.42 -8.70 -3.95
N GLU A 55 -2.50 -8.89 -5.26
CA GLU A 55 -1.37 -8.69 -6.18
C GLU A 55 -0.80 -7.26 -6.13
N LEU A 56 -1.68 -6.26 -6.01
CA LEU A 56 -1.26 -4.86 -5.92
C LEU A 56 -0.46 -4.61 -4.65
N VAL A 57 -0.94 -5.14 -3.53
CA VAL A 57 -0.27 -5.04 -2.23
C VAL A 57 1.07 -5.79 -2.26
N LEU A 58 1.10 -7.01 -2.83
CA LEU A 58 2.34 -7.78 -2.96
C LEU A 58 3.37 -7.07 -3.83
N ARG A 59 2.96 -6.42 -4.93
CA ARG A 59 3.88 -5.59 -5.75
C ARG A 59 4.46 -4.43 -4.94
N LEU A 60 3.65 -3.74 -4.13
CA LEU A 60 4.13 -2.64 -3.30
C LEU A 60 5.06 -3.11 -2.17
N ILE A 61 4.86 -4.32 -1.63
CA ILE A 61 5.80 -4.96 -0.70
C ILE A 61 7.12 -5.26 -1.42
N ALA A 62 7.08 -5.88 -2.59
CA ALA A 62 8.27 -6.16 -3.40
C ALA A 62 9.03 -4.89 -3.78
N LYS A 63 8.31 -3.77 -3.96
CA LYS A 63 8.86 -2.43 -4.19
C LYS A 63 9.24 -1.68 -2.91
N GLY A 64 9.20 -2.31 -1.73
CA GLY A 64 9.65 -1.72 -0.46
C GLY A 64 8.77 -0.61 0.11
N TYR A 65 7.59 -0.34 -0.46
CA TYR A 65 6.68 0.70 0.01
C TYR A 65 5.75 0.24 1.14
N LEU A 66 5.51 -1.07 1.21
CA LEU A 66 4.75 -1.71 2.27
C LEU A 66 5.59 -2.77 2.95
N VAL A 67 5.32 -3.02 4.23
CA VAL A 67 5.93 -4.11 4.99
C VAL A 67 4.86 -4.94 5.69
N ALA A 68 5.05 -6.26 5.67
CA ALA A 68 4.19 -7.17 6.40
C ALA A 68 4.54 -7.16 7.89
N ILE A 69 3.53 -6.94 8.73
CA ILE A 69 3.66 -7.04 10.19
C ILE A 69 3.07 -8.34 10.72
N GLN A 70 2.18 -8.98 9.94
CA GLN A 70 1.69 -10.32 10.21
C GLN A 70 1.59 -11.11 8.91
N GLN A 71 2.11 -12.35 8.93
CA GLN A 71 2.12 -13.24 7.79
C GLN A 71 1.91 -14.69 8.22
N ALA A 72 1.21 -15.45 7.40
CA ALA A 72 1.10 -16.89 7.56
C ALA A 72 2.43 -17.53 7.20
N ALA A 73 2.82 -18.55 7.96
CA ALA A 73 4.02 -19.33 7.68
C ALA A 73 3.95 -19.93 6.26
N PRO A 74 5.10 -20.04 5.57
CA PRO A 74 5.16 -20.80 4.33
C PRO A 74 4.80 -22.27 4.61
N TRP A 75 4.24 -22.94 3.61
CA TRP A 75 4.00 -24.38 3.62
C TRP A 75 4.77 -25.03 2.44
N PRO A 76 6.07 -25.35 2.63
CA PRO A 76 6.95 -25.79 1.55
C PRO A 76 6.50 -27.09 0.89
N GLU A 77 5.97 -28.05 1.66
CA GLU A 77 5.49 -29.34 1.15
C GLU A 77 4.34 -29.21 0.15
N ARG A 78 3.64 -28.07 0.17
CA ARG A 78 2.55 -27.75 -0.78
C ARG A 78 2.91 -26.63 -1.76
N ASN A 79 4.18 -26.22 -1.81
CA ASN A 79 4.66 -25.10 -2.62
C ASN A 79 3.89 -23.79 -2.35
N VAL A 80 3.54 -23.53 -1.08
CA VAL A 80 2.84 -22.32 -0.68
C VAL A 80 3.82 -21.36 0.00
N PRO A 81 4.06 -20.15 -0.55
CA PRO A 81 4.95 -19.17 0.06
C PRO A 81 4.31 -18.55 1.32
N ALA A 82 5.12 -17.83 2.10
CA ALA A 82 4.61 -17.03 3.21
C ALA A 82 3.61 -15.99 2.68
N ARG A 83 2.50 -15.79 3.40
CA ARG A 83 1.41 -14.90 2.94
C ARG A 83 1.18 -13.77 3.93
N PRO A 84 1.47 -12.52 3.55
CA PRO A 84 1.14 -11.38 4.40
C PRO A 84 -0.37 -11.20 4.46
N PHE A 85 -0.89 -10.97 5.65
CA PHE A 85 -2.31 -10.68 5.87
C PHE A 85 -2.56 -9.40 6.65
N THR A 86 -1.51 -8.81 7.24
CA THR A 86 -1.54 -7.43 7.75
C THR A 86 -0.27 -6.70 7.34
N VAL A 87 -0.41 -5.53 6.70
CA VAL A 87 0.70 -4.70 6.24
C VAL A 87 0.53 -3.23 6.61
N ILE A 88 1.64 -2.49 6.65
CA ILE A 88 1.70 -1.04 6.90
C ILE A 88 2.65 -0.37 5.90
N LEU A 89 2.59 0.96 5.81
CA LEU A 89 3.58 1.74 5.07
C LEU A 89 4.98 1.62 5.68
N THR A 90 5.99 1.57 4.81
CA THR A 90 7.38 1.82 5.22
C THR A 90 7.68 3.32 5.22
N GLN A 91 8.83 3.72 5.76
CA GLN A 91 9.30 5.10 5.66
C GLN A 91 9.43 5.56 4.20
N GLU A 92 9.87 4.67 3.28
CA GLU A 92 9.94 4.96 1.85
C GLU A 92 8.54 5.14 1.24
N GLY A 93 7.59 4.29 1.63
CA GLY A 93 6.18 4.40 1.24
C GLY A 93 5.56 5.73 1.69
N GLU A 94 5.82 6.16 2.92
CA GLU A 94 5.35 7.44 3.45
C GLU A 94 5.95 8.65 2.70
N ARG A 95 7.26 8.64 2.45
CA ARG A 95 7.92 9.70 1.67
C ARG A 95 7.31 9.80 0.27
N THR A 96 7.09 8.65 -0.37
CA THR A 96 6.53 8.57 -1.72
C THR A 96 5.09 9.06 -1.75
N ARG A 97 4.25 8.62 -0.82
CA ARG A 97 2.90 9.13 -0.61
C ARG A 97 2.89 10.65 -0.46
N ASN A 98 3.74 11.20 0.40
CA ASN A 98 3.79 12.64 0.64
C ASN A 98 4.19 13.42 -0.62
N SER A 99 5.07 12.87 -1.46
CA SER A 99 5.39 13.44 -2.78
C SER A 99 4.18 13.41 -3.71
N LEU A 100 3.46 12.28 -3.80
CA LEU A 100 2.25 12.13 -4.60
C LEU A 100 1.12 13.09 -4.21
N LEU A 101 0.97 13.38 -2.92
CA LEU A 101 -0.02 14.33 -2.41
C LEU A 101 0.36 15.78 -2.70
N LYS A 102 1.65 16.12 -2.59
CA LYS A 102 2.15 17.46 -2.96
C LYS A 102 1.98 17.74 -4.45
N GLN A 103 2.26 16.76 -5.31
CA GLN A 103 2.06 16.88 -6.76
C GLN A 103 0.59 17.10 -7.12
N SER A 104 -0.34 16.38 -6.49
CA SER A 104 -1.78 16.59 -6.69
C SER A 104 -2.20 18.02 -6.32
N ARG A 105 -1.68 18.55 -5.20
CA ARG A 105 -1.98 19.91 -4.74
C ARG A 105 -1.41 20.99 -5.67
N ALA A 106 -0.23 20.77 -6.23
CA ALA A 106 0.37 21.71 -7.19
C ALA A 106 -0.46 21.81 -8.49
N VAL A 107 -0.94 20.68 -9.00
CA VAL A 107 -1.79 20.62 -10.22
C VAL A 107 -3.14 21.30 -10.00
N GLU A 108 -3.71 21.25 -8.79
CA GLU A 108 -4.97 21.94 -8.48
C GLU A 108 -4.81 23.46 -8.41
N ILE A 109 -3.69 23.95 -7.86
CA ILE A 109 -3.43 25.41 -7.77
C ILE A 109 -3.28 26.02 -9.17
N ASP A 110 -2.56 25.36 -10.08
CA ASP A 110 -2.38 25.84 -11.45
C ASP A 110 -3.69 25.86 -12.27
N ARG A 111 -4.66 25.00 -11.93
CA ARG A 111 -5.98 24.96 -12.60
C ARG A 111 -6.96 25.99 -12.09
N VAL A 112 -6.79 26.48 -10.86
CA VAL A 112 -7.63 27.54 -10.27
C VAL A 112 -7.10 28.92 -10.64
N ALA A 113 -5.83 29.02 -11.03
CA ALA A 113 -5.16 30.26 -11.43
C ALA A 113 -5.18 30.55 -12.95
N ALA A 114 -5.90 29.74 -13.74
CA ALA A 114 -6.07 29.88 -15.19
C ALA A 114 -7.53 30.20 -15.54
#